data_AF-A0A7X8MMY6-F1
#
_entry.id   AF-A0A7X8MMY6-F1
#
_cell.length_a   1.000
_cell.length_b   1.000
_cell.length_c   1.000
_cell.angle_alpha   90.00
_cell.angle_beta   90.00
_cell.angle_gamma   90.00
#
_symmetry.space_group_name_H-M   'P 1'
#
loop_
_entity.id
_entity.type
_entity.pdbx_description
1 polymer ?
#
loop_
_entity_poly.entity_id
_entity_poly.type
_entity_poly.pdbx_seq_one_letter_code
_entity_poly.pdbx_strand_id
1 'polypeptide(L)'
;MGIIADLMLRFLLGGAAVAGCYLLLLVVPWKSFAGIFAAFPAVLASAVIMTGHYDGNKAASQLALGATAGMLGCTVCVAVTLWGLLAGWGWLGSLIISIPAWLISSMFFIRVIKEYR
;
A
#
# COMPACT_ATOMS: atom_id res chain seq x y z
N MET A 1 17.22 -7.96 14.57
CA MET A 1 16.98 -8.87 13.44
C MET A 1 17.81 -8.38 12.25
N GLY A 2 18.47 -9.23 11.48
CA GLY A 2 19.27 -8.79 10.33
C GLY A 2 18.41 -8.28 9.17
N ILE A 3 19.00 -7.50 8.24
CA ILE A 3 18.36 -6.96 7.02
C ILE A 3 17.58 -8.05 6.25
N ILE A 4 18.16 -9.25 6.17
CA ILE A 4 17.55 -10.40 5.47
C ILE A 4 16.21 -10.78 6.08
N ALA A 5 16.12 -10.77 7.40
CA ALA A 5 14.93 -11.20 8.11
C ALA A 5 13.80 -10.14 8.08
N ASP A 6 14.14 -8.84 8.02
CA ASP A 6 13.18 -7.77 7.70
C ASP A 6 12.61 -7.92 6.27
N LEU A 7 13.49 -8.19 5.30
CA LEU A 7 13.09 -8.38 3.91
C LEU A 7 12.19 -9.62 3.75
N MET A 8 12.53 -10.73 4.40
CA MET A 8 11.71 -11.95 4.40
C MET A 8 10.33 -11.72 5.02
N LEU A 9 10.24 -10.96 6.12
CA LEU A 9 8.96 -10.65 6.77
C LEU A 9 8.04 -9.84 5.84
N ARG A 10 8.58 -8.81 5.20
CA ARG A 10 7.84 -7.97 4.22
C ARG A 10 7.39 -8.78 3.02
N PHE A 11 8.28 -9.61 2.48
CA PHE A 11 7.97 -10.48 1.35
C PHE A 11 6.90 -11.50 1.71
N LEU A 12 6.99 -12.15 2.88
CA LEU A 12 6.04 -13.18 3.28
C LEU A 12 4.66 -12.59 3.52
N LEU A 13 4.56 -11.46 4.25
CA LEU A 13 3.28 -10.81 4.51
C LEU A 13 2.67 -10.22 3.24
N GLY A 14 3.48 -9.57 2.40
CA GLY A 14 3.01 -9.00 1.13
C GLY A 14 2.63 -10.08 0.12
N GLY A 15 3.51 -11.06 -0.11
CA GLY A 15 3.29 -12.19 -1.00
C GLY A 15 2.11 -13.06 -0.58
N ALA A 16 1.95 -13.33 0.73
CA ALA A 16 0.78 -14.05 1.24
C ALA A 16 -0.51 -13.27 1.03
N ALA A 17 -0.51 -11.94 1.16
CA ALA A 17 -1.69 -11.11 0.89
C ALA A 17 -2.09 -11.17 -0.59
N VAL A 18 -1.12 -11.09 -1.50
CA VAL A 18 -1.35 -11.22 -2.95
C VAL A 18 -1.86 -12.63 -3.29
N ALA A 19 -1.25 -13.67 -2.75
CA ALA A 19 -1.70 -15.06 -2.95
C ALA A 19 -3.11 -15.28 -2.38
N GLY A 20 -3.39 -14.74 -1.19
CA GLY A 20 -4.71 -14.80 -0.56
C GLY A 20 -5.79 -14.09 -1.38
N CYS A 21 -5.48 -12.92 -1.94
CA CYS A 21 -6.36 -12.21 -2.88
C CYS A 21 -6.73 -13.10 -4.07
N TYR A 22 -5.74 -13.77 -4.68
CA TYR A 22 -5.99 -14.70 -5.78
C TYR A 22 -6.83 -15.91 -5.37
N LEU A 23 -6.54 -16.55 -4.23
CA LEU A 23 -7.34 -17.67 -3.73
C LEU A 23 -8.79 -17.24 -3.46
N LEU A 24 -9.00 -16.05 -2.91
CA LEU A 24 -10.35 -15.52 -2.70
C LEU A 24 -11.09 -15.26 -4.01
N LEU A 25 -10.42 -14.83 -5.07
CA LEU A 25 -11.03 -14.72 -6.40
C LEU A 25 -11.54 -16.06 -6.94
N LEU A 26 -10.92 -17.18 -6.56
CA LEU A 26 -11.33 -18.52 -7.01
C LEU A 26 -12.57 -19.05 -6.27
N VAL A 27 -12.78 -18.60 -5.02
CA VAL A 27 -13.82 -19.14 -4.14
C VAL A 27 -15.02 -18.20 -4.01
N VAL A 28 -14.79 -16.88 -4.08
CA VAL A 28 -15.81 -15.86 -3.84
C VAL A 28 -16.36 -15.33 -5.17
N PRO A 29 -17.69 -15.35 -5.40
CA PRO A 29 -18.28 -14.86 -6.65
C PRO A 29 -18.14 -13.35 -6.84
N TRP A 30 -17.89 -12.60 -5.76
CA TRP A 30 -17.78 -11.14 -5.77
C TRP A 30 -16.33 -10.69 -5.99
N LYS A 31 -15.91 -10.53 -7.26
CA LYS A 31 -14.53 -10.15 -7.62
C LYS A 31 -14.02 -8.88 -6.93
N SER A 32 -14.91 -7.92 -6.67
CA SER A 32 -14.57 -6.68 -5.94
C SER A 32 -14.17 -6.93 -4.49
N PHE A 33 -14.68 -7.99 -3.85
CA PHE A 33 -14.31 -8.34 -2.48
C PHE A 33 -12.84 -8.78 -2.39
N ALA A 34 -12.34 -9.53 -3.37
CA ALA A 34 -10.93 -9.88 -3.43
C ALA A 34 -10.03 -8.64 -3.62
N GLY A 35 -10.52 -7.60 -4.31
CA GLY A 35 -9.82 -6.32 -4.44
C GLY A 35 -9.47 -5.66 -3.10
N ILE A 36 -10.22 -5.94 -2.02
CA ILE A 36 -9.90 -5.45 -0.66
C ILE A 36 -8.56 -6.03 -0.18
N PHE A 37 -8.30 -7.31 -0.46
CA PHE A 37 -7.05 -7.97 -0.09
C PHE A 37 -5.86 -7.50 -0.93
N ALA A 38 -6.10 -7.00 -2.14
CA ALA A 38 -5.06 -6.33 -2.93
C ALA A 38 -4.57 -5.02 -2.27
N ALA A 39 -5.40 -4.39 -1.43
CA ALA A 39 -5.06 -3.20 -0.66
C ALA A 39 -4.60 -3.50 0.78
N PHE A 40 -4.35 -4.78 1.12
CA PHE A 40 -4.02 -5.19 2.49
C PHE A 40 -2.70 -4.56 2.98
N PRO A 41 -2.67 -3.96 4.18
CA PRO A 41 -1.52 -3.21 4.69
C PRO A 41 -0.42 -4.12 5.29
N ALA A 42 -0.04 -5.20 4.59
CA ALA A 42 0.98 -6.15 5.03
C ALA A 42 2.34 -5.47 5.33
N VAL A 43 2.79 -4.62 4.40
CA VAL A 43 4.08 -3.93 4.52
C VAL A 43 4.07 -2.99 5.73
N LEU A 44 2.97 -2.27 5.96
CA LEU A 44 2.80 -1.42 7.15
C LEU A 44 2.90 -2.23 8.45
N ALA A 45 2.13 -3.31 8.55
CA ALA A 45 2.12 -4.16 9.75
C ALA A 45 3.53 -4.67 10.08
N SER A 46 4.22 -5.19 9.06
CA SER A 46 5.59 -5.68 9.21
C SER A 46 6.56 -4.60 9.69
N ALA A 47 6.52 -3.40 9.09
CA ALA A 47 7.43 -2.32 9.39
C ALA A 47 7.17 -1.71 10.79
N VAL A 48 5.90 -1.59 11.19
CA VAL A 48 5.55 -1.09 12.54
C VAL A 48 5.97 -2.07 13.62
N ILE A 49 5.76 -3.39 13.43
CA ILE A 49 6.21 -4.40 14.39
C ILE A 49 7.73 -4.32 14.56
N MET A 50 8.47 -4.23 13.44
CA MET A 50 9.92 -4.19 13.45
C MET A 50 10.46 -2.91 14.10
N THR A 51 10.04 -1.74 13.61
CA THR A 51 10.49 -0.45 14.14
C THR A 51 10.03 -0.25 15.58
N GLY A 52 8.84 -0.73 15.96
CA GLY A 52 8.36 -0.65 17.34
C GLY A 52 9.20 -1.50 18.30
N HIS A 53 9.59 -2.71 17.88
CA HIS A 53 10.40 -3.60 18.69
C HIS A 53 11.86 -3.13 18.84
N TYR A 54 12.45 -2.55 17.79
CA TYR A 54 13.87 -2.17 17.80
C TYR A 54 14.13 -0.70 18.12
N ASP A 55 13.31 0.20 17.58
CA ASP A 55 13.54 1.65 17.64
C ASP A 55 12.50 2.37 18.53
N GLY A 56 11.55 1.60 19.08
CA GLY A 56 10.53 2.07 20.01
C GLY A 56 9.35 2.81 19.37
N ASN A 57 8.39 3.17 20.21
CA ASN A 57 7.10 3.72 19.78
C ASN A 57 7.20 5.03 19.00
N LYS A 58 8.20 5.89 19.31
CA LYS A 58 8.37 7.17 18.62
C LYS A 58 8.76 6.95 17.16
N ALA A 59 9.73 6.08 16.89
CA ALA A 59 10.12 5.73 15.52
C ALA A 59 8.99 5.04 14.76
N ALA A 60 8.30 4.08 15.40
CA ALA A 60 7.14 3.40 14.80
C ALA A 60 6.02 4.38 14.43
N SER A 61 5.77 5.39 15.27
CA SER A 61 4.76 6.42 14.99
C SER A 61 5.11 7.31 13.78
N GLN A 62 6.39 7.64 13.61
CA GLN A 62 6.87 8.42 12.45
C GLN A 62 6.76 7.60 11.16
N LEU A 63 7.10 6.31 11.24
CA LEU A 63 6.92 5.37 10.14
C LEU A 63 5.44 5.22 9.77
N ALA A 64 4.57 5.03 10.76
CA ALA A 64 3.12 4.96 10.55
C ALA A 64 2.56 6.23 9.91
N LEU A 65 3.04 7.43 10.29
CA LEU A 65 2.67 8.69 9.64
C LEU A 65 3.06 8.75 8.17
N GLY A 66 4.29 8.34 7.85
CA GLY A 66 4.75 8.26 6.46
C GLY A 66 3.91 7.28 5.65
N ALA A 67 3.58 6.13 6.25
CA ALA A 67 2.72 5.14 5.62
C ALA A 67 1.28 5.62 5.42
N THR A 68 0.71 6.38 6.36
CA THR A 68 -0.61 7.00 6.19
C THR A 68 -0.67 7.88 4.95
N ALA A 69 0.34 8.75 4.76
CA ALA A 69 0.43 9.58 3.55
C ALA A 69 0.56 8.72 2.28
N GLY A 70 1.37 7.66 2.32
CA GLY A 70 1.51 6.71 1.21
C GLY A 70 0.22 5.98 0.87
N MET A 71 -0.56 5.57 1.88
CA MET A 71 -1.85 4.88 1.70
C MET A 71 -2.94 5.83 1.16
N LEU A 72 -2.96 7.10 1.59
CA LEU A 72 -3.81 8.12 0.96
C LEU A 72 -3.45 8.33 -0.51
N GLY A 73 -2.15 8.33 -0.84
CA GLY A 73 -1.71 8.32 -2.23
C GLY A 73 -2.14 7.05 -2.96
N CYS A 74 -2.19 5.88 -2.31
CA CYS A 74 -2.68 4.66 -2.93
C CYS A 74 -4.16 4.78 -3.31
N THR A 75 -4.97 5.48 -2.51
CA THR A 75 -6.36 5.81 -2.88
C THR A 75 -6.40 6.60 -4.19
N VAL A 76 -5.53 7.59 -4.36
CA VAL A 76 -5.40 8.36 -5.62
C VAL A 76 -4.96 7.43 -6.76
N CYS A 77 -3.98 6.57 -6.52
CA CYS A 77 -3.51 5.58 -7.50
C CYS A 77 -4.67 4.73 -8.04
N VAL A 78 -5.43 4.10 -7.15
CA VAL A 78 -6.53 3.20 -7.51
C VAL A 78 -7.65 3.97 -8.22
N ALA A 79 -7.96 5.19 -7.77
CA ALA A 79 -8.94 6.05 -8.43
C ALA A 79 -8.52 6.43 -9.86
N VAL A 80 -7.26 6.80 -10.07
CA VAL A 80 -6.70 7.11 -11.40
C VAL A 80 -6.66 5.87 -12.28
N THR A 81 -6.29 4.71 -11.75
CA THR A 81 -6.33 3.44 -12.50
C THR A 81 -7.76 3.09 -12.92
N LEU A 82 -8.74 3.19 -12.01
CA LEU A 82 -10.14 2.95 -12.33
C LEU A 82 -10.64 3.91 -13.41
N TRP A 83 -10.33 5.20 -13.28
CA TRP A 83 -10.70 6.21 -14.26
C TRP A 83 -10.07 5.95 -15.63
N GLY A 84 -8.77 5.61 -15.70
CA GLY A 84 -8.09 5.27 -16.94
C GLY A 84 -8.68 4.04 -17.64
N LEU A 85 -9.08 3.03 -16.85
CA LEU A 85 -9.76 1.84 -17.36
C LEU A 85 -11.14 2.18 -17.93
N LEU A 86 -11.91 3.02 -17.24
CA LEU A 86 -13.21 3.49 -17.72
C LEU A 86 -13.10 4.43 -18.94
N ALA A 87 -11.99 5.18 -19.05
CA ALA A 87 -11.69 6.04 -20.19
C ALA A 87 -11.11 5.29 -21.41
N GLY A 88 -10.90 3.97 -21.30
CA GLY A 88 -10.44 3.14 -22.42
C GLY A 88 -8.94 3.16 -22.69
N TRP A 89 -8.10 3.66 -21.78
CA TRP A 89 -6.64 3.73 -21.94
C TRP A 89 -5.92 2.35 -21.88
N GLY A 90 -6.68 1.29 -21.63
CA GLY A 90 -6.15 -0.03 -21.34
C GLY A 90 -5.45 -0.11 -19.98
N TRP A 91 -5.17 -1.34 -19.54
CA TRP A 91 -4.59 -1.58 -18.21
C TRP A 91 -3.18 -0.99 -18.07
N LEU A 92 -2.35 -1.08 -19.12
CA LEU A 92 -0.98 -0.61 -19.08
C LEU A 92 -0.90 0.93 -19.01
N GLY A 93 -1.68 1.63 -19.85
CA GLY A 93 -1.75 3.09 -19.82
C GLY A 93 -2.27 3.62 -18.48
N SER A 94 -3.29 2.95 -17.92
CA SER A 94 -3.85 3.28 -16.60
C SER A 94 -2.83 3.14 -15.47
N LEU A 95 -1.93 2.14 -15.53
CA LEU A 95 -0.86 1.96 -14.54
C LEU A 95 0.30 2.96 -14.72
N ILE A 96 0.68 3.25 -15.96
CA ILE A 96 1.75 4.22 -16.27
C ILE A 96 1.44 5.59 -15.68
N ILE A 97 0.17 6.00 -15.67
CA ILE A 97 -0.25 7.29 -15.12
C ILE A 97 -0.51 7.21 -13.61
N SER A 98 -1.06 6.11 -13.10
CA SER A 98 -1.42 6.01 -11.68
C SER A 98 -0.22 5.91 -10.74
N ILE A 99 0.88 5.26 -11.15
CA ILE A 99 2.09 5.14 -10.31
C ILE A 99 2.74 6.51 -10.03
N PRO A 100 2.97 7.39 -11.03
CA PRO A 100 3.38 8.77 -10.76
C PRO A 100 2.37 9.54 -9.91
N ALA A 101 1.07 9.39 -10.18
CA ALA A 101 0.02 10.05 -9.41
C ALA A 101 0.05 9.65 -7.93
N TRP A 102 0.27 8.37 -7.62
CA TRP A 102 0.51 7.86 -6.27
C TRP A 102 1.67 8.59 -5.58
N LEU A 103 2.83 8.66 -6.23
CA LEU A 103 4.02 9.23 -5.62
C LEU A 103 3.85 10.74 -5.37
N ILE A 104 3.34 11.46 -6.35
CA ILE A 104 3.11 12.91 -6.27
C ILE A 104 2.10 13.24 -5.18
N SER A 105 0.96 12.53 -5.14
CA SER A 105 -0.06 12.75 -4.12
C SER A 105 0.41 12.35 -2.72
N SER A 106 1.18 11.26 -2.58
CA SER A 106 1.77 10.87 -1.29
C SER A 106 2.71 11.96 -0.73
N MET A 107 3.53 12.56 -1.60
CA MET A 107 4.40 13.68 -1.22
C MET A 107 3.61 14.93 -0.82
N PHE A 108 2.47 15.17 -1.47
CA PHE A 108 1.56 16.24 -1.06
C PHE A 108 0.95 15.95 0.32
N PHE A 109 0.38 14.76 0.52
CA PHE A 109 -0.26 14.39 1.79
C PHE A 109 0.71 14.42 2.97
N ILE A 110 1.95 13.95 2.82
CA ILE A 110 2.91 13.97 3.93
C ILE A 110 3.30 15.40 4.32
N ARG A 111 3.33 16.34 3.36
CA ARG A 111 3.55 17.77 3.65
C ARG A 111 2.39 18.34 4.44
N VAL A 112 1.16 18.12 3.96
CA VAL A 112 -0.06 18.55 4.64
C VAL A 112 -0.11 18.01 6.07
N ILE A 113 0.07 16.69 6.25
CA ILE A 113 0.02 16.06 7.58
C ILE A 113 1.08 16.65 8.54
N LYS A 114 2.28 16.96 8.03
CA LYS A 114 3.33 17.56 8.84
C LYS A 114 3.07 19.02 9.17
N GLU A 115 2.35 19.75 8.33
CA GLU A 115 2.01 21.16 8.56
C GLU A 115 0.98 21.34 9.68
N TYR A 116 0.11 20.34 9.90
CA TYR A 116 -0.90 20.33 10.97
C TYR A 116 -0.43 19.66 12.29
N ARG A 117 0.87 19.39 12.44
CA ARG A 117 1.44 18.72 13.62
C ARG A 117 2.49 19.59 14.31
#